data_AF-A0A430J707-F1
#
_entry.id   AF-A0A430J707-F1
#
_cell.length_a   1.000
_cell.length_b   1.000
_cell.length_c   1.000
_cell.angle_alpha   90.00
_cell.angle_beta   90.00
_cell.angle_gamma   90.00
#
_symmetry.space_group_name_H-M   'P 1'
#
loop_
_entity.id
_entity.type
_entity.pdbx_description
1 polymer ?
#
loop_
_entity_poly.entity_id
_entity_poly.type
_entity_poly.pdbx_seq_one_letter_code
_entity_poly.pdbx_strand_id
1 'polypeptide(L)'
;MPNYVPYLLLACIAILITIVTAIRKQEPFTLFLHLSFAGMIYVFEVFVLVVFEAYTYYPKFLKNSFLDSMVGATFSDFFIVPSIGVLLAFYQLRWPWIGFFAAAMSGLDVLFVHLGLYSHEGWSSWYTFFALLFFFPMCRIWIRKIQEGNRSFCYLTYLMFAFSTTDSTMFILLLSGLRRMKMGLYPNPYRDDVILTVCSAFAITLLLGSVIYATNKRRYWAAAWVIIIAGQYILYRTGHLILFVQPWIYAIAFLAFLGAATWMDMIGLKWLRAYVEKKKNYIST
;
A
#
# COMPACT_ATOMS: atom_id res chain seq x y z
N MET A 1 15.04 5.47 24.83
CA MET A 1 15.27 5.63 23.38
C MET A 1 14.08 6.35 22.77
N PRO A 2 14.25 7.21 21.74
CA PRO A 2 13.11 7.80 21.06
C PRO A 2 12.21 6.71 20.46
N ASN A 3 10.89 6.89 20.56
CA ASN A 3 9.91 5.88 20.16
C ASN A 3 10.02 5.48 18.67
N TYR A 4 10.48 6.37 17.80
CA TYR A 4 10.61 6.12 16.36
C TYR A 4 11.77 5.20 15.97
N VAL A 5 12.76 4.98 16.85
CA VAL A 5 13.98 4.24 16.49
C VAL A 5 13.70 2.78 16.07
N PRO A 6 12.87 2.00 16.80
CA PRO A 6 12.54 0.63 16.40
C PRO A 6 11.82 0.55 15.05
N TYR A 7 10.98 1.53 14.74
CA TYR A 7 10.28 1.64 13.45
C TYR A 7 11.26 1.88 12.30
N LEU A 8 12.19 2.83 12.46
CA LEU A 8 13.22 3.08 11.45
C LEU A 8 14.13 1.87 11.23
N LEU A 9 14.51 1.16 12.29
CA LEU A 9 15.29 -0.07 12.19
C LEU A 9 14.54 -1.14 11.39
N LEU A 10 13.23 -1.30 11.65
CA LEU A 10 12.37 -2.23 10.92
C LEU A 10 12.30 -1.89 9.43
N ALA A 11 12.13 -0.61 9.07
CA ALA A 11 12.19 -0.16 7.69
C ALA A 11 13.55 -0.43 7.04
N CYS A 12 14.67 -0.16 7.73
CA CYS A 12 16.00 -0.45 7.22
C CYS A 12 16.20 -1.94 6.92
N ILE A 13 15.76 -2.82 7.82
CA ILE A 13 15.81 -4.28 7.63
C ILE A 13 14.95 -4.68 6.42
N ALA A 14 13.73 -4.16 6.31
CA ALA A 14 12.83 -4.44 5.19
C ALA A 14 13.43 -4.02 3.84
N ILE A 15 13.97 -2.80 3.76
CA ILE A 15 14.65 -2.28 2.56
C ILE A 15 15.82 -3.19 2.18
N LEU A 16 16.63 -3.60 3.16
CA LEU A 16 17.74 -4.53 2.92
C LEU A 16 17.25 -5.88 2.36
N ILE A 17 16.20 -6.46 2.94
CA ILE A 17 15.61 -7.72 2.46
C ILE A 17 15.14 -7.58 1.00
N THR A 18 14.41 -6.50 0.68
CA THR A 18 13.89 -6.28 -0.67
C THR A 18 15.01 -6.04 -1.67
N ILE A 19 16.01 -5.22 -1.33
CA ILE A 19 17.17 -4.95 -2.21
C ILE A 19 17.99 -6.23 -2.44
N VAL A 20 18.33 -6.96 -1.39
CA VAL A 20 19.10 -8.22 -1.50
C VAL A 20 18.32 -9.22 -2.36
N THR A 21 17.01 -9.35 -2.16
CA THR A 21 16.17 -10.23 -2.98
C THR A 21 16.17 -9.81 -4.44
N ALA A 22 16.03 -8.51 -4.73
CA ALA A 22 16.03 -7.98 -6.09
C ALA A 22 17.38 -8.21 -6.79
N ILE A 23 18.50 -7.95 -6.11
CA ILE A 23 19.85 -8.16 -6.65
C ILE A 23 20.11 -9.65 -6.89
N ARG A 24 19.80 -10.51 -5.92
CA ARG A 24 20.07 -11.95 -6.01
C ARG A 24 19.22 -12.65 -7.06
N LYS A 25 18.00 -12.18 -7.30
CA LYS A 25 17.13 -12.73 -8.35
C LYS A 25 17.35 -12.05 -9.70
N GLN A 26 18.02 -10.90 -9.75
CA GLN A 26 18.17 -10.08 -10.95
C GLN A 26 16.82 -9.75 -11.60
N GLU A 27 15.79 -9.54 -10.77
CA GLU A 27 14.42 -9.29 -11.23
C GLU A 27 13.94 -7.94 -10.67
N PRO A 28 13.90 -6.86 -11.47
CA PRO A 28 13.35 -5.57 -11.02
C PRO A 28 11.85 -5.66 -10.68
N PHE A 29 11.17 -6.69 -11.20
CA PHE A 29 9.80 -7.08 -10.83
C PHE A 29 9.63 -7.32 -9.32
N THR A 30 10.72 -7.56 -8.59
CA THR A 30 10.72 -7.69 -7.12
C THR A 30 10.13 -6.46 -6.43
N LEU A 31 10.49 -5.25 -6.87
CA LEU A 31 9.95 -4.01 -6.30
C LEU A 31 8.47 -3.81 -6.66
N PHE A 32 8.09 -4.15 -7.89
CA PHE A 32 6.68 -4.16 -8.30
C PHE A 32 5.84 -5.08 -7.42
N LEU A 33 6.34 -6.29 -7.16
CA LEU A 33 5.63 -7.27 -6.35
C LEU A 33 5.55 -6.85 -4.88
N HIS A 34 6.61 -6.22 -4.35
CA HIS A 34 6.61 -5.62 -3.01
C HIS A 34 5.47 -4.61 -2.86
N LEU A 35 5.38 -3.65 -3.77
CA LEU A 35 4.32 -2.63 -3.77
C LEU A 35 2.93 -3.26 -3.99
N SER A 36 2.84 -4.30 -4.81
CA SER A 36 1.59 -5.06 -4.98
C SER A 36 1.14 -5.72 -3.67
N PHE A 37 2.06 -6.31 -2.91
CA PHE A 37 1.76 -6.90 -1.61
C PHE A 37 1.43 -5.84 -0.56
N ALA A 38 2.10 -4.69 -0.55
CA ALA A 38 1.71 -3.55 0.28
C ALA A 38 0.26 -3.12 0.00
N GLY A 39 -0.13 -3.02 -1.27
CA GLY A 39 -1.52 -2.69 -1.65
C GLY A 39 -2.55 -3.70 -1.13
N MET A 40 -2.23 -5.00 -1.12
CA MET A 40 -3.11 -6.01 -0.52
C MET A 40 -3.26 -5.82 0.99
N ILE A 41 -2.16 -5.49 1.67
CA ILE A 41 -2.19 -5.25 3.12
C ILE A 41 -2.96 -3.98 3.42
N TYR A 42 -2.82 -2.91 2.62
CA TYR A 42 -3.61 -1.69 2.80
C TYR A 42 -5.12 -1.94 2.75
N VAL A 43 -5.59 -2.79 1.83
CA VAL A 43 -7.02 -3.17 1.78
C VAL A 43 -7.47 -3.79 3.10
N PHE A 44 -6.63 -4.65 3.69
CA PHE A 44 -6.89 -5.25 4.99
C PHE A 44 -6.83 -4.22 6.14
N GLU A 45 -5.83 -3.32 6.10
CA GLU A 45 -5.59 -2.30 7.11
C GLU A 45 -6.74 -1.30 7.24
N VAL A 46 -7.42 -1.00 6.13
CA VAL A 46 -8.63 -0.17 6.15
C VAL A 46 -9.67 -0.75 7.10
N PHE A 47 -9.85 -2.07 7.14
CA PHE A 47 -10.80 -2.67 8.08
C PHE A 47 -10.25 -2.64 9.50
N VAL A 48 -9.02 -3.08 9.70
CA VAL A 48 -8.46 -3.26 11.05
C VAL A 48 -8.23 -1.94 11.76
N LEU A 49 -7.55 -0.98 11.12
CA LEU A 49 -7.14 0.27 11.73
C LEU A 49 -8.16 1.40 11.51
N VAL A 50 -8.69 1.54 10.30
CA VAL A 50 -9.59 2.68 10.00
C VAL A 50 -11.04 2.40 10.43
N VAL A 51 -11.56 1.19 10.22
CA VAL A 51 -12.94 0.85 10.58
C VAL A 51 -13.06 0.35 12.02
N PHE A 52 -12.15 -0.52 12.48
CA PHE A 52 -12.25 -1.10 13.82
C PHE A 52 -11.39 -0.44 14.89
N GLU A 53 -10.41 0.41 14.52
CA GLU A 53 -9.43 0.98 15.48
C GLU A 53 -8.83 -0.11 16.38
N ALA A 54 -8.50 -1.27 15.81
CA ALA A 54 -8.18 -2.45 16.61
C ALA A 54 -6.85 -2.31 17.39
N TYR A 55 -6.01 -1.33 17.03
CA TYR A 55 -4.76 -1.02 17.71
C TYR A 55 -4.28 0.40 17.44
N THR A 56 -3.32 0.85 18.25
CA THR A 56 -2.68 2.16 18.12
C THR A 56 -1.16 2.04 18.21
N TYR A 57 -0.44 2.63 17.24
CA TYR A 57 1.01 2.81 17.28
C TYR A 57 1.39 4.19 17.84
N TYR A 58 2.54 4.27 18.52
CA TYR A 58 3.07 5.49 19.14
C TYR A 58 4.51 5.81 18.70
N PRO A 59 4.80 5.96 17.39
CA PRO A 59 6.15 6.28 16.93
C PRO A 59 6.61 7.71 17.31
N LYS A 60 5.68 8.63 17.57
CA LYS A 60 5.90 10.04 17.93
C LYS A 60 6.62 10.86 16.84
N PHE A 61 6.26 10.63 15.58
CA PHE A 61 6.66 11.47 14.45
C PHE A 61 5.76 12.71 14.30
N LEU A 62 4.46 12.54 14.56
CA LEU A 62 3.44 13.57 14.38
C LEU A 62 2.80 13.96 15.71
N LYS A 63 2.29 15.19 15.78
CA LYS A 63 1.56 15.69 16.96
C LYS A 63 0.17 15.08 17.11
N ASN A 64 -0.46 14.73 15.99
CA ASN A 64 -1.78 14.11 15.98
C ASN A 64 -1.66 12.60 16.21
N SER A 65 -2.23 12.07 17.29
CA SER A 65 -2.09 10.66 17.66
C SER A 65 -2.63 9.68 16.61
N PHE A 66 -3.74 10.00 15.97
CA PHE A 66 -4.33 9.13 14.95
C PHE A 66 -3.44 9.04 13.70
N LEU A 67 -3.01 10.18 13.17
CA LEU A 67 -2.08 10.20 12.02
C LEU A 67 -0.71 9.64 12.37
N ASP A 68 -0.24 9.85 13.60
CA ASP A 68 1.01 9.24 14.10
C ASP A 68 0.92 7.71 14.11
N SER A 69 -0.24 7.18 14.54
CA SER A 69 -0.52 5.75 14.50
C SER A 69 -0.54 5.21 13.06
N MET A 70 -1.19 5.90 12.12
CA MET A 70 -1.18 5.54 10.69
C MET A 70 0.24 5.52 10.10
N VAL A 71 1.09 6.49 10.49
CA VAL A 71 2.51 6.50 10.10
C VAL A 71 3.24 5.29 10.71
N GLY A 72 2.95 4.93 11.95
CA GLY A 72 3.45 3.73 12.61
C GLY A 72 3.08 2.45 11.85
N ALA A 73 1.81 2.31 11.46
CA ALA A 73 1.31 1.16 10.70
C ALA A 73 2.03 0.99 9.35
N THR A 74 2.35 2.10 8.67
CA THR A 74 3.11 2.09 7.42
C THR A 74 4.43 1.30 7.52
N PHE A 75 5.11 1.32 8.67
CA PHE A 75 6.35 0.54 8.87
C PHE A 75 6.14 -0.98 8.79
N SER A 76 4.97 -1.45 9.21
CA SER A 76 4.58 -2.85 9.04
C SER A 76 4.12 -3.11 7.60
N ASP A 77 3.14 -2.32 7.17
CA ASP A 77 2.29 -2.63 6.02
C ASP A 77 2.93 -2.31 4.68
N PHE A 78 3.76 -1.27 4.64
CA PHE A 78 4.48 -0.89 3.44
C PHE A 78 5.88 -1.49 3.37
N PHE A 79 6.53 -1.70 4.52
CA PHE A 79 7.93 -2.15 4.56
C PHE A 79 8.04 -3.64 4.86
N ILE A 80 8.06 -4.04 6.13
CA ILE A 80 8.57 -5.36 6.52
C ILE A 80 7.69 -6.52 6.07
N VAL A 81 6.36 -6.42 6.17
CA VAL A 81 5.47 -7.54 5.83
C VAL A 81 5.51 -7.82 4.32
N PRO A 82 5.40 -6.83 3.41
CA PRO A 82 5.62 -7.05 1.99
C PRO A 82 7.02 -7.57 1.67
N SER A 83 8.09 -7.06 2.31
CA SER A 83 9.47 -7.52 2.08
C SER A 83 9.62 -9.01 2.35
N ILE A 84 9.07 -9.50 3.47
CA ILE A 84 9.06 -10.92 3.81
C ILE A 84 8.20 -11.71 2.82
N GLY A 85 7.03 -11.18 2.43
CA GLY A 85 6.16 -11.78 1.42
C GLY A 85 6.88 -12.00 0.08
N VAL A 86 7.64 -10.99 -0.38
CA VAL A 86 8.47 -11.06 -1.58
C VAL A 86 9.58 -12.11 -1.42
N LEU A 87 10.30 -12.11 -0.30
CA LEU A 87 11.35 -13.10 -0.01
C LEU A 87 10.78 -14.53 -0.11
N LEU A 88 9.68 -14.79 0.59
CA LEU A 88 9.00 -16.09 0.60
C LEU A 88 8.49 -16.48 -0.80
N ALA A 89 7.95 -15.53 -1.56
CA ALA A 89 7.45 -15.74 -2.90
C ALA A 89 8.57 -16.11 -3.89
N PHE A 90 9.68 -15.35 -3.93
CA PHE A 90 10.75 -15.59 -4.90
C PHE A 90 11.63 -16.80 -4.57
N TYR A 91 11.82 -17.12 -3.30
CA TYR A 91 12.59 -18.29 -2.87
C TYR A 91 11.73 -19.53 -2.63
N GLN A 92 10.40 -19.41 -2.74
CA GLN A 92 9.46 -20.52 -2.60
C GLN A 92 9.63 -21.29 -1.27
N LEU A 93 9.99 -20.57 -0.21
CA LEU A 93 10.35 -21.12 1.09
C LEU A 93 9.22 -21.99 1.68
N ARG A 94 9.59 -23.11 2.31
CA ARG A 94 8.66 -24.12 2.84
C ARG A 94 7.94 -23.64 4.12
N TRP A 95 6.92 -24.38 4.55
CA TRP A 95 6.10 -24.09 5.73
C TRP A 95 6.86 -23.76 7.03
N PRO A 96 8.00 -24.40 7.36
CA PRO A 96 8.76 -24.03 8.56
C PRO A 96 9.21 -22.56 8.56
N TRP A 97 9.62 -22.04 7.39
CA TRP A 97 10.03 -20.64 7.25
C TRP A 97 8.84 -19.69 7.39
N ILE A 98 7.67 -20.09 6.87
CA ILE A 98 6.44 -19.31 7.02
C ILE A 98 6.07 -19.18 8.50
N GLY A 99 6.07 -20.30 9.23
CA GLY A 99 5.82 -20.30 10.67
C GLY A 99 6.84 -19.46 11.44
N PHE A 100 8.12 -19.57 11.08
CA PHE A 100 9.20 -18.75 11.67
C PHE A 100 8.96 -17.25 11.48
N PHE A 101 8.70 -16.80 10.25
CA PHE A 101 8.48 -15.37 9.99
C PHE A 101 7.19 -14.86 10.62
N ALA A 102 6.10 -15.64 10.60
CA ALA A 102 4.85 -15.27 11.27
C ALA A 102 5.05 -15.14 12.79
N ALA A 103 5.77 -16.08 13.41
CA ALA A 103 6.11 -16.03 14.83
C ALA A 103 7.04 -14.86 15.15
N ALA A 104 8.04 -14.58 14.31
CA ALA A 104 8.95 -13.45 14.48
C ALA A 104 8.20 -12.11 14.44
N MET A 105 7.31 -11.92 13.48
CA MET A 105 6.49 -10.69 13.37
C MET A 105 5.51 -10.54 14.54
N SER A 106 4.81 -11.60 14.95
CA SER A 106 3.97 -11.57 16.15
C SER A 106 4.79 -11.32 17.42
N GLY A 107 6.01 -11.84 17.49
CA GLY A 107 6.96 -11.53 18.56
C GLY A 107 7.39 -10.06 18.58
N LEU A 108 7.50 -9.41 17.41
CA LEU A 108 7.74 -7.97 17.32
C LEU A 108 6.54 -7.17 17.84
N ASP A 109 5.30 -7.58 17.55
CA ASP A 109 4.11 -6.95 18.12
C ASP A 109 4.14 -7.02 19.65
N VAL A 110 4.39 -8.21 20.20
CA VAL A 110 4.53 -8.40 21.65
C VAL A 110 5.63 -7.51 22.21
N LEU A 111 6.79 -7.45 21.55
CA LEU A 111 7.88 -6.57 21.96
C LEU A 111 7.47 -5.09 21.95
N PHE A 112 6.76 -4.65 20.92
CA PHE A 112 6.32 -3.26 20.79
C PHE A 112 5.30 -2.88 21.86
N VAL A 113 4.42 -3.81 22.26
CA VAL A 113 3.56 -3.64 23.44
C VAL A 113 4.40 -3.46 24.71
N HIS A 114 5.37 -4.35 24.95
CA HIS A 114 6.22 -4.28 26.15
C HIS A 114 7.05 -3.00 26.22
N LEU A 115 7.45 -2.46 25.07
CA LEU A 115 8.18 -1.19 24.97
C LEU A 115 7.28 0.05 25.06
N GLY A 116 5.95 -0.11 25.17
CA GLY A 116 4.99 0.99 25.18
C GLY A 116 4.94 1.76 23.85
N LEU A 117 5.29 1.10 22.75
CA LEU A 117 5.27 1.66 21.39
C LEU A 117 3.97 1.35 20.66
N TYR A 118 3.19 0.42 21.17
CA TYR A 118 1.99 -0.11 20.55
C TYR A 118 0.99 -0.55 21.62
N SER A 119 -0.29 -0.34 21.40
CA SER A 119 -1.37 -0.81 22.27
C SER A 119 -2.42 -1.59 21.49
N HIS A 120 -2.94 -2.63 22.12
CA HIS A 120 -4.07 -3.40 21.62
C HIS A 120 -5.38 -2.77 22.11
N GLU A 121 -6.33 -2.52 21.19
CA GLU A 121 -7.68 -2.03 21.50
C GLU A 121 -8.78 -3.03 21.08
N GLY A 122 -8.38 -4.14 20.46
CA GLY A 122 -9.23 -5.21 19.96
C GLY A 122 -8.46 -6.25 19.13
N TRP A 123 -7.25 -5.90 18.70
CA TRP A 123 -6.31 -6.80 18.04
C TRP A 123 -5.40 -7.49 19.06
N SER A 124 -5.25 -8.82 18.99
CA SER A 124 -4.22 -9.53 19.77
C SER A 124 -3.06 -9.93 18.87
N SER A 125 -1.86 -10.10 19.42
CA SER A 125 -0.69 -10.55 18.64
C SER A 125 -0.90 -11.92 17.97
N TRP A 126 -1.84 -12.72 18.46
CA TRP A 126 -2.26 -13.97 17.81
C TRP A 126 -2.97 -13.71 16.48
N TYR A 127 -3.74 -12.64 16.35
CA TYR A 127 -4.37 -12.29 15.08
C TYR A 127 -3.33 -11.92 14.02
N THR A 128 -2.26 -11.21 14.38
CA THR A 128 -1.12 -10.98 13.48
C THR A 128 -0.49 -12.31 13.06
N PHE A 129 -0.24 -13.22 14.00
CA PHE A 129 0.31 -14.53 13.69
C PHE A 129 -0.54 -15.30 12.66
N PHE A 130 -1.86 -15.41 12.89
CA PHE A 130 -2.76 -16.12 11.97
C PHE A 130 -2.95 -15.41 10.64
N ALA A 131 -3.04 -14.07 10.63
CA ALA A 131 -3.13 -13.28 9.41
C ALA A 131 -1.89 -13.51 8.52
N LEU A 132 -0.70 -13.49 9.11
CA LEU A 132 0.56 -13.76 8.40
C LEU A 132 0.69 -15.23 7.98
N LEU A 133 0.21 -16.16 8.80
CA LEU A 133 0.16 -17.59 8.44
C LEU A 133 -0.73 -17.86 7.22
N PHE A 134 -1.71 -17.00 6.97
CA PHE A 134 -2.52 -17.02 5.74
C PHE A 134 -1.88 -16.24 4.58
N PHE A 135 -1.41 -15.03 4.85
CA PHE A 135 -0.86 -14.12 3.84
C PHE A 135 0.41 -14.65 3.16
N PHE A 136 1.34 -15.22 3.94
CA PHE A 136 2.63 -15.69 3.41
C PHE A 136 2.53 -16.88 2.44
N PRO A 137 1.73 -17.94 2.72
CA PRO A 137 1.41 -18.95 1.71
C PRO A 137 0.70 -18.38 0.49
N MET A 138 -0.21 -17.41 0.69
CA MET A 138 -0.88 -16.72 -0.41
C MET A 138 0.16 -16.06 -1.33
N CYS A 139 1.14 -15.31 -0.82
CA CYS A 139 2.22 -14.70 -1.62
C CYS A 139 2.96 -15.71 -2.51
N ARG A 140 3.24 -16.93 -2.00
CA ARG A 140 3.91 -18.00 -2.75
C ARG A 140 3.05 -18.53 -3.90
N ILE A 141 1.75 -18.72 -3.67
CA ILE A 141 0.81 -19.14 -4.70
C ILE A 141 0.63 -18.03 -5.73
N TRP A 142 0.57 -16.78 -5.25
CA TRP A 142 0.34 -15.60 -6.06
C TRP A 142 1.37 -15.44 -7.17
N ILE A 143 2.67 -15.51 -6.83
CA ILE A 143 3.73 -15.37 -7.82
C ILE A 143 3.71 -16.52 -8.84
N ARG A 144 3.34 -17.75 -8.45
CA ARG A 144 3.19 -18.87 -9.39
C ARG A 144 2.07 -18.60 -10.39
N LYS A 145 0.93 -18.10 -9.93
CA LYS A 145 -0.19 -17.73 -10.81
C LYS A 145 0.17 -16.61 -11.79
N ILE A 146 0.99 -15.65 -11.39
CA ILE A 146 1.53 -14.63 -12.31
C ILE A 146 2.46 -15.28 -13.33
N GLN A 147 3.37 -16.18 -12.89
CA GLN A 147 4.31 -16.89 -13.77
C GLN A 147 3.61 -17.80 -14.79
N GLU A 148 2.49 -18.40 -14.40
CA GLU A 148 1.59 -19.17 -15.29
C GLU A 148 0.86 -18.27 -16.32
N GLY A 149 0.99 -16.94 -16.22
CA GLY A 149 0.31 -16.00 -17.11
C GLY A 149 -1.18 -15.87 -16.84
N ASN A 150 -1.64 -16.20 -15.62
CA ASN A 150 -3.05 -16.06 -15.26
C ASN A 150 -3.48 -14.59 -15.32
N ARG A 151 -4.40 -14.27 -16.24
CA ARG A 151 -4.82 -12.89 -16.52
C ARG A 151 -5.42 -12.19 -15.30
N SER A 152 -6.25 -12.88 -14.52
CA SER A 152 -6.90 -12.31 -13.34
C SER A 152 -5.88 -11.96 -12.26
N PHE A 153 -4.92 -12.86 -12.00
CA PHE A 153 -3.83 -12.57 -11.06
C PHE A 153 -2.94 -11.43 -11.55
N CYS A 154 -2.62 -11.37 -12.84
CA CYS A 154 -1.84 -10.26 -13.41
C CYS A 154 -2.57 -8.92 -13.23
N TYR A 155 -3.86 -8.86 -13.58
CA TYR A 155 -4.67 -7.65 -13.42
C TYR A 155 -4.80 -7.24 -11.96
N LEU A 156 -5.12 -8.18 -11.06
CA LEU A 156 -5.26 -7.89 -9.64
C LEU A 156 -3.94 -7.44 -9.00
N THR A 157 -2.81 -8.07 -9.36
CA THR A 157 -1.49 -7.63 -8.90
C THR A 157 -1.19 -6.21 -9.35
N TYR A 158 -1.48 -5.89 -10.61
CA TYR A 158 -1.33 -4.54 -11.13
C TYR A 158 -2.24 -3.53 -10.42
N LEU A 159 -3.50 -3.87 -10.15
CA LEU A 159 -4.40 -3.01 -9.38
C LEU A 159 -3.88 -2.78 -7.97
N MET A 160 -3.37 -3.80 -7.27
CA MET A 160 -2.83 -3.64 -5.92
C MET A 160 -1.56 -2.79 -5.92
N PHE A 161 -0.69 -2.94 -6.93
CA PHE A 161 0.44 -2.04 -7.15
C PHE A 161 -0.04 -0.59 -7.30
N ALA A 162 -0.96 -0.33 -8.22
CA ALA A 162 -1.48 1.00 -8.49
C ALA A 162 -2.21 1.59 -7.28
N PHE A 163 -2.89 0.75 -6.49
CA PHE A 163 -3.55 1.16 -5.25
C PHE A 163 -2.53 1.58 -4.21
N SER A 164 -1.49 0.79 -3.97
CA SER A 164 -0.44 1.11 -2.99
C SER A 164 0.24 2.46 -3.27
N THR A 165 0.53 2.76 -4.53
CA THR A 165 1.20 4.00 -4.93
C THR A 165 0.25 5.19 -4.86
N THR A 166 -0.99 5.02 -5.33
CA THR A 166 -2.04 6.05 -5.29
C THR A 166 -2.39 6.41 -3.85
N ASP A 167 -2.63 5.41 -3.00
CA ASP A 167 -3.00 5.59 -1.60
C ASP A 167 -1.87 6.21 -0.79
N SER A 168 -0.63 5.71 -0.91
CA SER A 168 0.52 6.30 -0.23
C SER A 168 0.74 7.77 -0.62
N THR A 169 0.56 8.11 -1.90
CA THR A 169 0.73 9.51 -2.35
C THR A 169 -0.43 10.39 -1.90
N MET A 170 -1.66 9.86 -1.88
CA MET A 170 -2.82 10.55 -1.32
C MET A 170 -2.69 10.77 0.20
N PHE A 171 -2.10 9.83 0.91
CA PHE A 171 -1.78 9.96 2.33
C PHE A 171 -0.71 11.05 2.56
N ILE A 172 0.33 11.12 1.73
CA ILE A 172 1.29 12.24 1.76
C ILE A 172 0.59 13.59 1.51
N LEU A 173 -0.36 13.64 0.57
CA LEU A 173 -1.14 14.86 0.32
C LEU A 173 -2.00 15.24 1.54
N LEU A 174 -2.57 14.27 2.28
CA LEU A 174 -3.23 14.52 3.56
C LEU A 174 -2.23 15.09 4.58
N LEU A 175 -1.07 14.45 4.76
CA LEU A 175 -0.04 14.88 5.72
C LEU A 175 0.55 16.27 5.41
N SER A 176 0.53 16.69 4.15
CA SER A 176 0.99 18.02 3.73
C SER A 176 0.15 19.18 4.29
N GLY A 177 -1.06 18.90 4.80
CA GLY A 177 -1.96 19.92 5.34
C GLY A 177 -2.58 20.83 4.29
N LEU A 178 -2.49 20.51 2.99
CA LEU A 178 -3.09 21.30 1.90
C LEU A 178 -4.61 21.17 1.85
N ARG A 179 -5.14 20.01 2.25
CA ARG A 179 -6.56 19.69 2.21
C ARG A 179 -7.00 18.91 3.44
N ARG A 180 -8.31 18.80 3.59
CA ARG A 180 -8.98 17.82 4.45
C ARG A 180 -10.23 17.31 3.74
N MET A 181 -10.38 15.99 3.69
CA MET A 181 -11.64 15.39 3.27
C MET A 181 -12.55 15.17 4.49
N LYS A 182 -13.86 15.35 4.30
CA LYS A 182 -14.87 15.17 5.33
C LYS A 182 -16.06 14.44 4.74
N MET A 183 -16.35 13.24 5.23
CA MET A 183 -17.53 12.47 4.88
C MET A 183 -18.64 12.63 5.94
N GLY A 184 -18.27 12.82 7.21
CA GLY A 184 -19.18 12.88 8.35
C GLY A 184 -19.54 11.50 8.92
N LEU A 185 -18.74 10.47 8.64
CA LEU A 185 -18.95 9.12 9.19
C LEU A 185 -18.41 8.98 10.61
N TYR A 186 -17.27 9.63 10.90
CA TYR A 186 -16.59 9.49 12.18
C TYR A 186 -16.52 10.82 12.95
N PRO A 187 -16.63 10.80 14.29
CA PRO A 187 -16.44 12.00 15.11
C PRO A 187 -15.01 12.56 15.03
N ASN A 188 -14.01 11.68 14.89
CA ASN A 188 -12.62 12.09 14.71
C ASN A 188 -12.40 12.61 13.27
N PRO A 189 -12.08 13.90 13.08
CA PRO A 189 -11.97 14.48 11.75
C PRO A 189 -10.82 13.92 10.91
N TYR A 190 -9.76 13.39 11.54
CA TYR A 190 -8.63 12.79 10.82
C TYR A 190 -8.94 11.39 10.34
N ARG A 191 -9.70 10.62 11.13
CA ARG A 191 -10.21 9.32 10.73
C ARG A 191 -11.18 9.45 9.56
N ASP A 192 -12.07 10.44 9.63
CA ASP A 192 -13.02 10.76 8.57
C ASP A 192 -12.32 11.22 7.27
N ASP A 193 -11.21 11.93 7.37
CA ASP A 193 -10.36 12.30 6.23
C ASP A 193 -9.66 11.08 5.62
N VAL A 194 -9.07 10.21 6.46
CA VAL A 194 -8.37 9.00 6.01
C VAL A 194 -9.33 8.07 5.27
N ILE A 195 -10.53 7.79 5.79
CA ILE A 195 -11.47 6.88 5.10
C ILE A 195 -11.86 7.42 3.71
N LEU A 196 -12.19 8.71 3.59
CA LEU A 196 -12.59 9.29 2.31
C LEU A 196 -11.38 9.42 1.36
N THR A 197 -10.18 9.61 1.90
CA THR A 197 -8.92 9.58 1.16
C THR A 197 -8.66 8.20 0.55
N VAL A 198 -8.76 7.13 1.34
CA VAL A 198 -8.59 5.75 0.88
C VAL A 198 -9.66 5.40 -0.16
N CYS A 199 -10.93 5.74 0.09
CA CYS A 199 -12.00 5.49 -0.88
C CYS A 199 -11.74 6.23 -2.21
N SER A 200 -11.26 7.47 -2.14
CA SER A 200 -10.88 8.25 -3.32
C SER A 200 -9.70 7.61 -4.05
N ALA A 201 -8.66 7.17 -3.32
CA ALA A 201 -7.51 6.47 -3.89
C ALA A 201 -7.95 5.18 -4.60
N PHE A 202 -8.82 4.38 -3.97
CA PHE A 202 -9.36 3.16 -4.54
C PHE A 202 -10.16 3.44 -5.82
N ALA A 203 -11.03 4.45 -5.82
CA ALA A 203 -11.79 4.86 -7.01
C ALA A 203 -10.88 5.35 -8.15
N ILE A 204 -9.86 6.15 -7.82
CA ILE A 204 -8.85 6.62 -8.78
C ILE A 204 -8.11 5.43 -9.39
N THR A 205 -7.63 4.51 -8.57
CA THR A 205 -6.92 3.31 -9.04
C THR A 205 -7.81 2.43 -9.91
N LEU A 206 -9.06 2.18 -9.50
CA LEU A 206 -9.98 1.38 -10.30
C LEU A 206 -10.25 2.02 -11.66
N LEU A 207 -10.39 3.35 -11.73
CA LEU A 207 -10.63 4.03 -12.99
C LEU A 207 -9.36 4.14 -13.84
N LEU A 208 -8.33 4.82 -13.32
CA LEU A 208 -7.09 5.14 -14.03
C LEU A 208 -6.28 3.87 -14.32
N GLY A 209 -6.06 3.04 -13.30
CA GLY A 209 -5.31 1.80 -13.41
C GLY A 209 -5.97 0.85 -14.41
N SER A 210 -7.28 0.63 -14.33
CA SER A 210 -7.97 -0.25 -15.29
C SER A 210 -7.89 0.27 -16.73
N VAL A 211 -8.00 1.59 -16.94
CA VAL A 211 -7.86 2.20 -18.26
C VAL A 211 -6.46 2.01 -18.83
N ILE A 212 -5.42 2.20 -18.01
CA ILE A 212 -4.01 2.01 -18.39
C ILE A 212 -3.75 0.54 -18.68
N TYR A 213 -4.19 -0.38 -17.81
CA TYR A 213 -4.03 -1.82 -18.01
C TYR A 213 -4.66 -2.29 -19.34
N ALA A 214 -5.90 -1.87 -19.61
CA ALA A 214 -6.68 -2.33 -20.76
C ALA A 214 -6.21 -1.72 -22.08
N THR A 215 -5.88 -0.43 -22.10
CA THR A 215 -5.62 0.29 -23.37
C THR A 215 -4.21 0.86 -23.48
N ASN A 216 -3.67 1.38 -22.38
CA ASN A 216 -2.44 2.19 -22.33
C ASN A 216 -2.35 3.29 -23.41
N LYS A 217 -3.48 3.82 -23.90
CA LYS A 217 -3.49 4.91 -24.91
C LYS A 217 -3.77 6.25 -24.25
N ARG A 218 -3.00 7.28 -24.68
CA ARG A 218 -3.06 8.65 -24.15
C ARG A 218 -4.46 9.23 -24.03
N ARG A 219 -5.28 9.07 -25.08
CA ARG A 219 -6.65 9.61 -25.09
C ARG A 219 -7.53 9.07 -23.96
N TYR A 220 -7.36 7.80 -23.57
CA TYR A 220 -8.23 7.17 -22.60
C TYR A 220 -7.82 7.50 -21.17
N TRP A 221 -6.53 7.48 -20.85
CA TRP A 221 -6.10 7.92 -19.51
C TRP A 221 -6.28 9.44 -19.33
N ALA A 222 -6.18 10.24 -20.40
CA ALA A 222 -6.54 11.66 -20.33
C ALA A 222 -8.04 11.86 -20.06
N ALA A 223 -8.92 11.05 -20.65
CA ALA A 223 -10.33 11.06 -20.31
C ALA A 223 -10.58 10.65 -18.85
N ALA A 224 -9.85 9.65 -18.34
CA ALA A 224 -9.89 9.28 -16.93
C ALA A 224 -9.48 10.43 -16.00
N TRP A 225 -8.44 11.20 -16.36
CA TRP A 225 -8.05 12.41 -15.61
C TRP A 225 -9.19 13.42 -15.53
N VAL A 226 -9.87 13.70 -16.64
CA VAL A 226 -11.01 14.63 -16.66
C VAL A 226 -12.10 14.17 -15.69
N ILE A 227 -12.43 12.88 -15.69
CA ILE A 227 -13.42 12.30 -14.76
C ILE A 227 -12.96 12.44 -13.30
N ILE A 228 -11.69 12.14 -13.01
CA ILE A 228 -11.13 12.23 -11.64
C ILE A 228 -11.14 13.69 -11.14
N ILE A 229 -10.72 14.63 -11.98
CA ILE A 229 -10.71 16.07 -11.65
C ILE A 229 -12.14 16.57 -11.44
N ALA A 230 -13.09 16.15 -12.28
CA ALA A 230 -14.51 16.46 -12.10
C ALA A 230 -15.01 15.92 -10.75
N GLY A 231 -14.63 14.69 -10.37
CA GLY A 231 -14.93 14.11 -9.06
C GLY A 231 -14.38 14.94 -7.90
N GLN A 232 -13.12 15.37 -7.96
CA GLN A 232 -12.53 16.27 -6.95
C GLN A 232 -13.25 17.61 -6.88
N TYR A 233 -13.64 18.19 -8.03
CA TYR A 233 -14.41 19.43 -8.06
C TYR A 233 -15.79 19.26 -7.41
N ILE A 234 -16.47 18.14 -7.65
CA ILE A 234 -17.75 17.82 -6.99
C ILE A 234 -17.55 17.71 -5.47
N LEU A 235 -16.51 17.01 -5.00
CA LEU A 235 -16.18 16.94 -3.57
C LEU A 235 -15.92 18.33 -2.97
N TYR A 236 -15.24 19.21 -3.70
CA TYR A 236 -15.02 20.59 -3.27
C TYR A 236 -16.34 21.38 -3.18
N ARG A 237 -17.18 21.30 -4.22
CA ARG A 237 -18.47 22.02 -4.28
C ARG A 237 -19.49 21.57 -3.24
N THR A 238 -19.43 20.30 -2.86
CA THR A 238 -20.32 19.71 -1.83
C THR A 238 -19.79 19.92 -0.41
N GLY A 239 -18.58 20.48 -0.24
CA GLY A 239 -17.96 20.69 1.06
C GLY A 239 -17.30 19.44 1.66
N HIS A 240 -17.25 18.34 0.91
CA HIS A 240 -16.55 17.11 1.30
C HIS A 240 -15.02 17.22 1.12
N LEU A 241 -14.54 18.16 0.32
CA LEU A 241 -13.13 18.53 0.21
C LEU A 241 -12.95 19.98 0.66
N ILE A 242 -12.29 20.15 1.80
CA ILE A 242 -11.97 21.45 2.39
C ILE A 242 -10.52 21.76 2.06
N LEU A 243 -10.27 22.93 1.47
CA LEU A 243 -8.92 23.38 1.11
C LEU A 243 -8.41 24.39 2.13
N PHE A 244 -7.17 24.22 2.58
CA PHE A 244 -6.47 25.18 3.45
C PHE A 244 -5.57 26.14 2.67
N VAL A 245 -5.44 25.89 1.37
CA VAL A 245 -4.69 26.72 0.42
C VAL A 245 -5.61 27.24 -0.68
N GLN A 246 -5.11 28.18 -1.47
CA GLN A 246 -5.85 28.68 -2.63
C GLN A 246 -6.16 27.53 -3.62
N PRO A 247 -7.37 27.48 -4.20
CA PRO A 247 -7.79 26.34 -5.03
C PRO A 247 -6.86 25.98 -6.19
N TRP A 248 -6.21 26.97 -6.80
CA TRP A 248 -5.28 26.73 -7.91
C TRP A 248 -3.98 26.05 -7.44
N ILE A 249 -3.50 26.31 -6.22
CA ILE A 249 -2.33 25.63 -5.64
C ILE A 249 -2.65 24.14 -5.45
N TYR A 250 -3.82 23.85 -4.87
CA TYR A 250 -4.29 22.48 -4.72
C TYR A 250 -4.47 21.79 -6.08
N ALA A 251 -5.04 22.47 -7.08
CA ALA A 251 -5.20 21.93 -8.42
C ALA A 251 -3.87 21.56 -9.06
N ILE A 252 -2.84 22.39 -8.93
CA ILE A 252 -1.49 22.10 -9.43
C ILE A 252 -0.90 20.88 -8.71
N ALA A 253 -0.99 20.84 -7.37
CA ALA A 253 -0.49 19.70 -6.59
C ALA A 253 -1.20 18.39 -6.97
N PHE A 254 -2.52 18.44 -7.15
CA PHE A 254 -3.33 17.29 -7.54
C PHE A 254 -3.05 16.84 -8.99
N LEU A 255 -2.82 17.76 -9.92
CA LEU A 255 -2.40 17.44 -11.29
C LEU A 255 -1.00 16.79 -11.31
N ALA A 256 -0.06 17.28 -10.50
CA ALA A 256 1.25 16.66 -10.33
C ALA A 256 1.12 15.23 -9.78
N PHE A 257 0.24 15.03 -8.79
CA PHE A 257 -0.11 13.69 -8.29
C PHE A 257 -0.65 12.77 -9.40
N LEU A 258 -1.62 13.21 -10.21
CA LEU A 258 -2.17 12.39 -11.30
C LEU A 258 -1.11 12.05 -12.34
N GLY A 259 -0.22 13.00 -12.64
CA GLY A 259 0.96 12.80 -13.48
C GLY A 259 1.87 11.70 -12.95
N ALA A 260 2.24 11.79 -11.68
CA ALA A 260 3.10 10.81 -11.02
C ALA A 260 2.44 9.42 -10.95
N ALA A 261 1.16 9.35 -10.59
CA ALA A 261 0.40 8.10 -10.54
C ALA A 261 0.32 7.43 -11.91
N THR A 262 -0.03 8.19 -12.96
CA THR A 262 -0.08 7.68 -14.34
C THR A 262 1.29 7.17 -14.79
N TRP A 263 2.37 7.89 -14.46
CA TRP A 263 3.73 7.47 -14.80
C TRP A 263 4.15 6.19 -14.08
N MET A 264 3.87 6.09 -12.78
CA MET A 264 4.08 4.88 -11.98
C MET A 264 3.31 3.69 -12.54
N ASP A 265 2.03 3.88 -12.87
CA ASP A 265 1.16 2.86 -13.46
C ASP A 265 1.68 2.35 -14.80
N MET A 266 2.18 3.24 -15.66
CA MET A 266 2.79 2.84 -16.94
C MET A 266 4.07 2.03 -16.73
N ILE A 267 4.92 2.40 -15.76
CA ILE A 267 6.13 1.66 -15.41
C ILE A 267 5.76 0.28 -14.84
N GLY A 268 4.84 0.23 -13.89
CA GLY A 268 4.37 -1.00 -13.28
C GLY A 268 3.78 -1.96 -14.32
N LEU A 269 2.96 -1.46 -15.25
CA LEU A 269 2.43 -2.26 -16.35
C LEU A 269 3.52 -2.81 -17.25
N LYS A 270 4.55 -1.99 -17.57
CA LYS A 270 5.70 -2.43 -18.37
C LYS A 270 6.47 -3.54 -17.65
N TRP A 271 6.75 -3.38 -16.36
CA TRP A 271 7.44 -4.39 -15.55
C TRP A 271 6.67 -5.70 -15.47
N LEU A 272 5.35 -5.64 -15.24
CA LEU A 272 4.50 -6.83 -15.21
C LEU A 272 4.50 -7.57 -16.55
N ARG A 273 4.30 -6.85 -17.67
CA ARG A 273 4.29 -7.46 -19.00
C ARG A 273 5.63 -8.10 -19.35
N ALA A 274 6.74 -7.39 -19.11
CA ALA A 274 8.09 -7.91 -19.35
C ALA A 274 8.38 -9.17 -18.52
N TYR A 275 7.94 -9.20 -17.26
CA TYR A 275 8.10 -10.37 -16.40
C TYR A 275 7.32 -11.59 -16.90
N VAL A 276 6.05 -11.40 -17.25
CA VAL A 276 5.18 -12.47 -17.77
C VAL A 276 5.70 -13.01 -19.10
N GLU A 277 6.13 -12.12 -20.00
CA GLU A 277 6.68 -12.50 -21.31
C GLU A 277 7.99 -13.27 -21.19
N LYS A 278 8.91 -12.80 -20.34
CA LYS A 278 10.17 -13.51 -20.02
C LYS A 278 9.87 -14.93 -19.54
N LYS A 279 8.91 -15.12 -18.63
CA LYS A 279 8.58 -16.43 -18.08
C LYS A 279 7.88 -17.36 -19.07
N LYS A 280 7.03 -16.82 -19.94
CA LYS A 280 6.42 -17.60 -21.01
C LYS A 280 7.47 -18.22 -21.94
N ASN A 281 8.50 -17.45 -22.29
CA ASN A 281 9.58 -17.90 -23.17
C ASN A 281 10.44 -19.02 -22.53
N TYR A 282 10.63 -19.00 -21.20
CA TYR A 282 11.35 -20.06 -20.47
C TYR A 282 10.57 -21.38 -20.36
N ILE A 283 9.24 -21.35 -20.42
CA ILE A 283 8.40 -22.57 -20.30
C ILE A 283 8.24 -23.25 -21.67
N SER A 284 8.40 -22.49 -22.77
CA SER A 284 8.32 -23.01 -24.14
C SER A 284 9.61 -23.62 -24.68
N THR A 285 10.71 -23.57 -23.93
CA THR A 285 12.02 -24.16 -24.23
C THR A 285 12.30 -25.33 -23.31
#